data_AF-A0A231VPV6-F1
#
_entry.id   AF-A0A231VPV6-F1
#
_cell.length_a   1.000
_cell.length_b   1.000
_cell.length_c   1.000
_cell.angle_alpha   90.00
_cell.angle_beta   90.00
_cell.angle_gamma   90.00
#
_symmetry.space_group_name_H-M   'P 1'
#
loop_
_entity.id
_entity.type
_entity.pdbx_description
1 polymer ?
#
loop_
_entity_poly.entity_id
_entity_poly.type
_entity_poly.pdbx_seq_one_letter_code
_entity_poly.pdbx_strand_id
1 'polypeptide(L)'
;KKGDDDLKELSSGKQVLAHHIIQSFSPDDNLTPEQVHEIGRQTMLELTGGNYEFVIATHTDKDHLHNHIILNTTNTSTLKKFRWEKKTLKNLRAISDKHAARYGAKIIEPTMKNSYTKYSAWRRQNNYRFEIKERLDFLLKQALSLEDFKHKAAALDLQIDFSGKFVKYKLLDQPQQRNVRD
;
A
#
# COMPACT_ATOMS: atom_id res chain seq x y z
N LYS A 1 17.62 22.06 -20.48
CA LYS A 1 17.81 21.01 -21.52
C LYS A 1 17.21 19.71 -20.99
N LYS A 2 15.99 19.35 -21.41
CA LYS A 2 15.24 18.17 -20.90
C LYS A 2 14.86 17.18 -22.01
N GLY A 3 15.05 17.57 -23.28
CA GLY A 3 14.96 16.66 -24.42
C GLY A 3 16.19 15.74 -24.57
N ASP A 4 17.31 16.07 -23.92
CA ASP A 4 18.52 15.24 -23.93
C ASP A 4 18.32 13.88 -23.24
N ASP A 5 17.46 13.81 -22.21
CA ASP A 5 17.20 12.56 -21.49
C ASP A 5 16.36 11.57 -22.33
N ASP A 6 15.36 12.09 -23.06
CA ASP A 6 14.53 11.29 -23.96
C ASP A 6 15.37 10.75 -25.15
N LEU A 7 16.32 11.54 -25.65
CA LEU A 7 17.29 11.12 -26.68
C LEU A 7 18.31 10.09 -26.18
N LYS A 8 18.74 10.18 -24.91
CA LYS A 8 19.61 9.17 -24.29
C LYS A 8 18.91 7.84 -24.10
N GLU A 9 17.62 7.84 -23.75
CA GLU A 9 16.84 6.61 -23.63
C GLU A 9 16.75 5.86 -24.96
N LEU A 10 16.53 6.58 -26.07
CA LEU A 10 16.49 6.02 -27.44
C LEU A 10 17.76 5.25 -27.81
N SER A 11 18.93 5.75 -27.42
CA SER A 11 20.22 5.08 -27.70
C SER A 11 20.53 3.92 -26.76
N SER A 12 19.91 3.85 -25.58
CA SER A 12 20.23 2.89 -24.53
C SER A 12 19.44 1.57 -24.59
N GLY A 13 18.41 1.49 -25.45
CA GLY A 13 17.51 0.33 -25.54
C GLY A 13 16.56 0.16 -24.33
N LYS A 14 16.56 1.09 -23.36
CA LYS A 14 15.72 1.05 -22.15
C LYS A 14 14.43 1.85 -22.27
N GLN A 15 14.01 2.19 -23.48
CA GLN A 15 12.86 3.03 -23.71
C GLN A 15 11.55 2.27 -23.43
N VAL A 16 10.67 2.86 -22.62
CA VAL A 16 9.27 2.43 -22.54
C VAL A 16 8.56 2.76 -23.86
N LEU A 17 8.19 1.72 -24.61
CA LEU A 17 7.53 1.85 -25.91
C LEU A 17 6.01 2.04 -25.78
N ALA A 18 5.40 1.31 -24.83
CA ALA A 18 3.97 1.37 -24.57
C ALA A 18 3.69 1.15 -23.08
N HIS A 19 2.50 1.58 -22.64
CA HIS A 19 1.97 1.23 -21.32
C HIS A 19 0.87 0.19 -21.47
N HIS A 20 1.02 -0.94 -20.77
CA HIS A 20 -0.02 -1.96 -20.66
C HIS A 20 -0.81 -1.73 -19.38
N ILE A 21 -2.09 -1.42 -19.52
CA ILE A 21 -3.04 -1.16 -18.43
C ILE A 21 -4.04 -2.31 -18.41
N ILE A 22 -4.29 -2.86 -17.21
CA ILE A 22 -5.33 -3.85 -16.97
C ILE A 22 -6.40 -3.20 -16.10
N GLN A 23 -7.64 -3.26 -16.54
CA GLN A 23 -8.82 -2.73 -15.84
C GLN A 23 -9.82 -3.88 -15.66
N SER A 24 -10.03 -4.30 -14.41
CA SER A 24 -10.90 -5.43 -14.07
C SER A 24 -12.17 -4.95 -13.36
N PHE A 25 -13.26 -5.69 -13.57
CA PHE A 25 -14.57 -5.42 -12.99
C PHE A 25 -15.02 -6.61 -12.14
N SER A 26 -15.86 -6.36 -11.12
CA SER A 26 -16.41 -7.44 -10.32
C SER A 26 -17.45 -8.22 -11.13
N PRO A 27 -17.53 -9.56 -11.02
CA PRO A 27 -18.67 -10.31 -11.55
C PRO A 27 -20.01 -9.80 -11.02
N ASP A 28 -20.01 -9.25 -9.80
CA ASP A 28 -21.21 -8.69 -9.14
C ASP A 28 -21.65 -7.33 -9.72
N ASP A 29 -20.85 -6.69 -10.58
CA ASP A 29 -21.19 -5.38 -11.18
C ASP A 29 -22.25 -5.52 -12.28
N ASN A 30 -22.57 -6.74 -12.74
CA ASN A 30 -23.56 -7.04 -13.80
C ASN A 30 -23.35 -6.22 -15.10
N LEU A 31 -22.10 -5.92 -15.43
CA LEU A 31 -21.74 -5.21 -16.66
C LEU A 31 -21.65 -6.16 -17.84
N THR A 32 -22.04 -5.67 -19.01
CA THR A 32 -21.82 -6.35 -20.30
C THR A 32 -20.38 -6.10 -20.82
N PRO A 33 -19.85 -6.98 -21.69
CA PRO A 33 -18.57 -6.75 -22.35
C PRO A 33 -18.49 -5.40 -23.07
N GLU A 34 -19.58 -4.97 -23.71
CA GLU A 34 -19.67 -3.71 -24.44
C GLU A 34 -19.57 -2.50 -23.48
N GLN A 35 -20.23 -2.57 -22.32
CA GLN A 35 -20.12 -1.53 -21.30
C GLN A 35 -18.71 -1.48 -20.71
N VAL A 36 -18.10 -2.64 -20.43
CA VAL A 36 -16.71 -2.72 -19.95
C VAL A 36 -15.76 -2.10 -20.98
N HIS A 37 -15.93 -2.41 -22.26
CA HIS A 37 -15.14 -1.83 -23.34
C HIS A 37 -15.28 -0.30 -23.40
N GLU A 38 -16.53 0.20 -23.36
CA GLU A 38 -16.81 1.63 -23.42
C GLU A 38 -16.30 2.40 -22.18
N ILE A 39 -16.39 1.80 -20.98
CA ILE A 39 -15.77 2.36 -19.77
C ILE A 39 -14.25 2.50 -19.98
N GLY A 40 -13.59 1.48 -20.51
CA GLY A 40 -12.16 1.52 -20.84
C GLY A 40 -11.83 2.63 -21.85
N ARG A 41 -12.63 2.76 -22.92
CA ARG A 41 -12.47 3.79 -23.95
C ARG A 41 -12.60 5.20 -23.37
N GLN A 42 -13.66 5.47 -22.60
CA GLN A 42 -13.88 6.77 -21.96
C GLN A 42 -12.76 7.10 -20.97
N THR A 43 -12.31 6.10 -20.20
CA THR A 43 -11.20 6.25 -19.25
C THR A 43 -9.92 6.71 -19.96
N MET A 44 -9.59 6.10 -21.09
CA MET A 44 -8.39 6.43 -21.85
C MET A 44 -8.50 7.77 -22.57
N LEU A 45 -9.66 8.10 -23.15
CA LEU A 45 -9.90 9.41 -23.76
C LEU A 45 -9.73 10.55 -22.75
N GLU A 46 -10.27 10.41 -21.54
CA GLU A 46 -10.12 11.42 -20.48
C GLU A 46 -8.68 11.48 -19.95
N LEU A 47 -8.01 10.33 -19.75
CA LEU A 47 -6.61 10.30 -19.28
C LEU A 47 -5.66 10.99 -20.26
N THR A 48 -5.87 10.76 -21.55
CA THR A 48 -4.95 11.19 -22.63
C THR A 48 -5.34 12.53 -23.26
N GLY A 49 -6.55 13.02 -22.97
CA GLY A 49 -7.16 14.14 -23.68
C GLY A 49 -7.36 13.87 -25.17
N GLY A 50 -7.42 12.59 -25.59
CA GLY A 50 -7.54 12.18 -26.98
C GLY A 50 -6.27 12.37 -27.83
N ASN A 51 -5.13 12.72 -27.23
CA ASN A 51 -3.90 13.04 -27.97
C ASN A 51 -2.92 11.87 -28.09
N TYR A 52 -3.32 10.66 -27.68
CA TYR A 52 -2.51 9.46 -27.71
C TYR A 52 -3.34 8.30 -28.23
N GLU A 53 -2.73 7.47 -29.06
CA GLU A 53 -3.35 6.27 -29.60
C GLU A 53 -3.34 5.15 -28.57
N PHE A 54 -4.39 4.34 -28.55
CA PHE A 54 -4.47 3.16 -27.71
C PHE A 54 -5.34 2.09 -28.35
N VAL A 55 -5.11 0.84 -27.98
CA VAL A 55 -5.93 -0.32 -28.36
C VAL A 55 -6.50 -0.94 -27.10
N ILE A 56 -7.76 -1.36 -27.15
CA ILE A 56 -8.47 -2.03 -26.05
C ILE A 56 -8.92 -3.41 -26.52
N ALA A 57 -8.60 -4.43 -25.74
CA ALA A 57 -9.14 -5.78 -25.87
C ALA A 57 -9.90 -6.14 -24.59
N THR A 58 -11.18 -6.45 -24.73
CA THR A 58 -12.02 -6.88 -23.61
C THR A 58 -12.07 -8.39 -23.57
N HIS A 59 -11.67 -8.97 -22.44
CA HIS A 59 -11.63 -10.40 -22.23
C HIS A 59 -12.89 -10.89 -21.50
N THR A 60 -13.49 -11.93 -22.04
CA THR A 60 -14.73 -12.59 -21.57
C THR A 60 -14.51 -14.07 -21.22
N ASP A 61 -13.27 -14.52 -21.25
CA ASP A 61 -12.83 -15.92 -21.12
C ASP A 61 -12.54 -16.34 -19.67
N LYS A 62 -12.72 -15.44 -18.71
CA LYS A 62 -12.49 -15.66 -17.27
C LYS A 62 -13.75 -15.37 -16.47
N ASP A 63 -13.70 -15.73 -15.18
CA ASP A 63 -14.79 -15.48 -14.21
C ASP A 63 -15.19 -14.00 -14.09
N HIS A 64 -14.35 -13.07 -14.54
CA HIS A 64 -14.62 -11.64 -14.52
C HIS A 64 -14.18 -10.95 -15.81
N LEU A 65 -14.93 -9.92 -16.19
CA LEU A 65 -14.60 -9.07 -17.33
C LEU A 65 -13.41 -8.16 -17.01
N HIS A 66 -12.51 -8.02 -17.98
CA HIS A 66 -11.38 -7.11 -17.86
C HIS A 66 -10.92 -6.59 -19.23
N ASN A 67 -10.41 -5.37 -19.25
CA ASN A 67 -9.77 -4.77 -20.41
C ASN A 67 -8.25 -4.91 -20.32
N HIS A 68 -7.63 -5.33 -21.41
CA HIS A 68 -6.24 -5.09 -21.72
C HIS A 68 -6.15 -3.85 -22.61
N ILE A 69 -5.45 -2.82 -22.14
CA ILE A 69 -5.28 -1.56 -22.86
C ILE A 69 -3.80 -1.34 -23.13
N ILE A 70 -3.43 -1.17 -24.39
CA ILE A 70 -2.07 -0.79 -24.80
C ILE A 70 -2.11 0.67 -25.23
N LEU A 71 -1.43 1.54 -24.46
CA LEU A 71 -1.30 2.97 -24.73
C LEU A 71 0.03 3.27 -25.42
N ASN A 72 -0.02 3.94 -26.56
CA ASN A 72 1.15 4.50 -27.24
C ASN A 72 1.76 5.61 -26.37
N THR A 73 3.08 5.57 -26.18
CA THR A 73 3.78 6.62 -25.44
C THR A 73 3.98 7.88 -26.26
N THR A 74 3.72 7.91 -27.56
CA THR A 74 3.94 9.12 -28.38
C THR A 74 2.65 9.89 -28.58
N ASN A 75 2.68 11.18 -28.28
CA ASN A 75 1.57 12.10 -28.55
C ASN A 75 1.42 12.32 -30.06
N THR A 76 0.21 12.17 -30.58
CA THR A 76 -0.07 12.19 -32.03
C THR A 76 0.27 13.56 -32.66
N SER A 77 0.07 14.66 -31.93
CA SER A 77 0.28 16.01 -32.48
C SER A 77 1.66 16.58 -32.16
N THR A 78 2.13 16.40 -30.93
CA THR A 78 3.37 17.04 -30.45
C THR A 78 4.60 16.13 -30.55
N LEU A 79 4.40 14.84 -30.83
CA LEU A 79 5.44 13.79 -30.86
C LEU A 79 6.20 13.65 -29.52
N LYS A 80 5.68 14.24 -28.44
CA LYS A 80 6.25 14.14 -27.10
C LYS A 80 5.83 12.84 -26.43
N LYS A 81 6.72 12.32 -25.59
CA LYS A 81 6.48 11.09 -24.81
C LYS A 81 5.50 11.33 -23.66
N PHE A 82 4.53 10.44 -23.50
CA PHE A 82 3.67 10.29 -22.33
C PHE A 82 4.52 9.89 -21.15
N ARG A 83 4.49 10.68 -20.08
CA ARG A 83 5.27 10.41 -18.88
C ARG A 83 4.38 9.82 -17.80
N TRP A 84 4.70 8.60 -17.39
CA TRP A 84 4.05 7.96 -16.26
C TRP A 84 4.61 8.52 -14.94
N GLU A 85 3.85 9.41 -14.31
CA GLU A 85 4.23 10.05 -13.05
C GLU A 85 3.59 9.37 -11.84
N LYS A 86 4.07 9.69 -10.64
CA LYS A 86 3.51 9.17 -9.37
C LYS A 86 2.00 9.40 -9.24
N LYS A 87 1.47 10.48 -9.82
CA LYS A 87 0.05 10.83 -9.77
C LYS A 87 -0.78 10.18 -10.89
N THR A 88 -0.15 9.72 -11.98
CA THR A 88 -0.85 9.16 -13.15
C THR A 88 -1.73 7.98 -12.76
N LEU A 89 -1.22 7.05 -11.94
CA LEU A 89 -2.02 5.91 -11.47
C LEU A 89 -3.21 6.34 -10.61
N LYS A 90 -3.06 7.36 -9.77
CA LYS A 90 -4.16 7.89 -8.94
C LYS A 90 -5.24 8.52 -9.82
N ASN A 91 -4.83 9.31 -10.82
CA ASN A 91 -5.74 9.94 -11.76
C ASN A 91 -6.47 8.89 -12.62
N LEU A 92 -5.74 7.90 -13.16
CA LEU A 92 -6.30 6.80 -13.92
C LEU A 92 -7.40 6.06 -13.13
N ARG A 93 -7.14 5.75 -11.85
CA ARG A 93 -8.15 5.12 -10.97
C ARG A 93 -9.37 6.01 -10.80
N ALA A 94 -9.18 7.28 -10.45
CA ALA A 94 -10.29 8.20 -10.24
C ALA A 94 -11.16 8.38 -11.51
N ILE A 95 -10.52 8.43 -12.70
CA ILE A 95 -11.21 8.50 -13.98
C ILE A 95 -11.96 7.20 -14.26
N SER A 96 -11.31 6.04 -14.07
CA SER A 96 -11.94 4.73 -14.21
C SER A 96 -13.16 4.60 -13.31
N ASP A 97 -13.03 4.94 -12.03
CA ASP A 97 -14.11 4.90 -11.05
C ASP A 97 -15.26 5.83 -11.44
N LYS A 98 -14.95 7.05 -11.88
CA LYS A 98 -15.93 8.03 -12.36
C LYS A 98 -16.76 7.48 -13.52
N HIS A 99 -16.13 6.81 -14.49
CA HIS A 99 -16.87 6.23 -15.62
C HIS A 99 -17.62 4.97 -15.23
N ALA A 100 -17.00 4.07 -14.47
CA ALA A 100 -17.63 2.83 -14.01
C ALA A 100 -18.88 3.09 -13.15
N ALA A 101 -18.84 4.12 -12.29
CA ALA A 101 -19.98 4.51 -11.45
C ALA A 101 -21.23 4.87 -12.26
N ARG A 102 -21.07 5.44 -13.46
CA ARG A 102 -22.19 5.81 -14.34
C ARG A 102 -22.95 4.59 -14.87
N TYR A 103 -22.30 3.43 -14.90
CA TYR A 103 -22.87 2.15 -15.30
C TYR A 103 -23.32 1.30 -14.10
N GLY A 104 -23.27 1.84 -12.88
CA GLY A 104 -23.69 1.14 -11.66
C GLY A 104 -22.65 0.21 -11.06
N ALA A 105 -21.41 0.22 -11.56
CA ALA A 105 -20.33 -0.60 -11.02
C ALA A 105 -19.98 -0.18 -9.58
N LYS A 106 -19.61 -1.16 -8.76
CA LYS A 106 -19.19 -0.93 -7.37
C LYS A 106 -17.81 -0.28 -7.35
N ILE A 107 -17.76 0.95 -6.83
CA ILE A 107 -16.49 1.66 -6.65
C ILE A 107 -15.79 1.15 -5.40
N ILE A 108 -14.52 0.76 -5.56
CA ILE A 108 -13.67 0.36 -4.44
C ILE A 108 -13.42 1.61 -3.61
N GLU A 109 -13.98 1.64 -2.40
CA GLU A 109 -13.68 2.73 -1.50
C GLU A 109 -12.18 2.78 -1.26
N PRO A 110 -11.56 3.98 -1.36
CA PRO A 110 -10.16 4.11 -1.03
C PRO A 110 -10.01 3.72 0.43
N THR A 111 -9.49 2.51 0.68
CA THR A 111 -9.07 2.14 2.01
C THR A 111 -8.10 3.22 2.43
N MET A 112 -8.44 4.00 3.46
CA MET A 112 -7.50 4.98 3.98
C MET A 112 -6.18 4.23 4.16
N LYS A 113 -5.12 4.70 3.49
CA LYS A 113 -3.75 4.26 3.78
C LYS A 113 -3.36 4.75 5.18
N ASN A 114 -4.19 4.48 6.18
CA ASN A 114 -3.88 4.66 7.57
C ASN A 114 -3.16 3.39 8.03
N SER A 115 -1.98 3.18 7.42
CA SER A 115 -0.92 2.45 8.11
C SER A 115 -0.67 3.10 9.46
N TYR A 116 -0.90 4.41 9.64
CA TYR A 116 -0.75 5.07 10.93
C TYR A 116 -1.71 4.57 12.01
N THR A 117 -3.00 4.35 11.74
CA THR A 117 -3.93 3.85 12.78
C THR A 117 -3.75 2.36 13.05
N LYS A 118 -3.52 1.53 12.02
CA LYS A 118 -3.21 0.10 12.21
C LYS A 118 -1.83 -0.14 12.83
N TYR A 119 -0.80 0.60 12.41
CA TYR A 119 0.54 0.53 13.00
C TYR A 119 0.59 1.14 14.40
N SER A 120 -0.15 2.23 14.68
CA SER A 120 -0.23 2.78 16.05
C SER A 120 -1.06 1.89 16.97
N ALA A 121 -2.12 1.24 16.48
CA ALA A 121 -2.85 0.22 17.23
C ALA A 121 -2.00 -1.03 17.47
N TRP A 122 -1.25 -1.49 16.45
CA TRP A 122 -0.26 -2.57 16.58
C TRP A 122 0.88 -2.20 17.54
N ARG A 123 1.39 -0.96 17.49
CA ARG A 123 2.40 -0.44 18.42
C ARG A 123 1.84 -0.37 19.84
N ARG A 124 0.59 0.08 20.03
CA ARG A 124 -0.09 0.08 21.35
C ARG A 124 -0.27 -1.33 21.91
N GLN A 125 -0.59 -2.32 21.07
CA GLN A 125 -0.64 -3.73 21.49
C GLN A 125 0.73 -4.38 21.70
N ASN A 126 1.80 -3.90 21.06
CA ASN A 126 3.14 -4.50 21.10
C ASN A 126 4.18 -3.67 21.90
N ASN A 127 3.76 -2.69 22.71
CA ASN A 127 4.68 -1.80 23.44
C ASN A 127 5.31 -2.41 24.69
N TYR A 128 5.07 -3.70 24.99
CA TYR A 128 5.60 -4.36 26.18
C TYR A 128 7.11 -4.20 26.32
N ARG A 129 7.87 -4.27 25.22
CA ARG A 129 9.33 -4.08 25.24
C ARG A 129 9.76 -2.68 25.71
N PHE A 130 9.01 -1.65 25.33
CA PHE A 130 9.33 -0.28 25.71
C PHE A 130 8.97 -0.04 27.17
N GLU A 131 7.77 -0.45 27.59
CA GLU A 131 7.29 -0.33 28.98
C GLU A 131 8.20 -1.11 29.95
N ILE A 132 8.56 -2.35 29.58
CA ILE A 132 9.53 -3.15 30.34
C ILE A 132 10.87 -2.42 30.41
N LYS A 133 11.35 -1.82 29.32
CA LYS A 133 12.59 -1.05 29.32
C LYS A 133 12.52 0.16 30.26
N GLU A 134 11.45 0.95 30.23
CA GLU A 134 11.31 2.11 31.12
C GLU A 134 11.26 1.71 32.59
N ARG A 135 10.53 0.63 32.94
CA ARG A 135 10.52 0.07 34.29
C ARG A 135 11.90 -0.44 34.69
N LEU A 136 12.61 -1.15 33.81
CA LEU A 136 13.98 -1.61 34.06
C LEU A 136 14.95 -0.43 34.26
N ASP A 137 14.91 0.59 33.41
CA ASP A 137 15.76 1.79 33.51
C ASP A 137 15.49 2.56 34.82
N PHE A 138 14.23 2.61 35.27
CA PHE A 138 13.88 3.17 36.58
C PHE A 138 14.43 2.31 37.73
N LEU A 139 14.22 0.99 37.68
CA LEU A 139 14.69 0.06 38.71
C LEU A 139 16.22 0.07 38.83
N LEU A 140 16.94 0.13 37.71
CA LEU A 140 18.41 0.21 37.69
C LEU A 140 18.93 1.49 38.38
N LYS A 141 18.16 2.59 38.36
CA LYS A 141 18.54 3.84 39.04
C LYS A 141 18.20 3.85 40.53
N GLN A 142 17.25 3.01 40.95
CA GLN A 142 16.66 3.07 42.30
C GLN A 142 17.02 1.88 43.18
N ALA A 143 17.40 0.75 42.59
CA ALA A 143 17.73 -0.45 43.34
C ALA A 143 19.15 -0.40 43.91
N LEU A 144 19.30 -0.77 45.18
CA LEU A 144 20.59 -0.81 45.87
C LEU A 144 21.21 -2.21 45.89
N SER A 145 20.43 -3.24 45.54
CA SER A 145 20.86 -4.63 45.44
C SER A 145 19.95 -5.39 44.47
N LEU A 146 20.36 -6.61 44.08
CA LEU A 146 19.54 -7.48 43.24
C LEU A 146 18.22 -7.90 43.93
N GLU A 147 18.24 -8.04 45.26
CA GLU A 147 17.05 -8.39 46.03
C GLU A 147 16.06 -7.22 46.08
N ASP A 148 16.57 -6.00 46.32
CA ASP A 148 15.80 -4.75 46.27
C ASP A 148 15.23 -4.50 44.86
N PHE A 149 16.01 -4.81 43.82
CA PHE A 149 15.56 -4.76 42.42
C PHE A 149 14.35 -5.68 42.17
N LYS A 150 14.40 -6.93 42.64
CA LYS A 150 13.29 -7.90 42.49
C LYS A 150 12.05 -7.45 43.26
N HIS A 151 12.23 -6.94 44.48
CA HIS A 151 11.13 -6.42 45.29
C HIS A 151 10.44 -5.23 44.62
N LYS A 152 11.22 -4.25 44.15
CA LYS A 152 10.70 -3.09 43.43
C LYS A 152 10.09 -3.44 42.07
N ALA A 153 10.63 -4.44 41.36
CA ALA A 153 10.05 -4.92 40.10
C ALA A 153 8.63 -5.48 40.30
N ALA A 154 8.42 -6.26 41.36
CA ALA A 154 7.09 -6.76 41.71
C ALA A 154 6.11 -5.62 42.04
N ALA A 155 6.58 -4.56 42.72
CA ALA A 155 5.78 -3.37 43.01
C ALA A 155 5.42 -2.53 41.77
N LEU A 156 6.15 -2.72 40.67
CA LEU A 156 5.86 -2.11 39.36
C LEU A 156 5.17 -3.09 38.41
N ASP A 157 4.49 -4.12 38.92
CA ASP A 157 3.79 -5.13 38.12
C ASP A 157 4.68 -5.78 37.03
N LEU A 158 6.00 -5.86 37.27
CA LEU A 158 6.98 -6.42 36.36
C LEU A 158 7.51 -7.75 36.91
N GLN A 159 7.07 -8.86 36.33
CA GLN A 159 7.61 -10.19 36.61
C GLN A 159 8.90 -10.44 35.83
N ILE A 160 9.93 -10.91 36.53
CA ILE A 160 11.25 -11.23 35.95
C ILE A 160 11.62 -12.67 36.30
N ASP A 161 11.86 -13.49 35.28
CA ASP A 161 12.24 -14.89 35.40
C ASP A 161 13.66 -15.13 34.90
N PHE A 162 14.54 -15.54 35.81
CA PHE A 162 15.97 -15.81 35.58
C PHE A 162 16.29 -17.31 35.40
N SER A 163 15.28 -18.20 35.42
CA SER A 163 15.49 -19.67 35.48
C SER A 163 15.98 -20.30 34.17
N GLY A 164 15.88 -19.59 33.04
CA GLY A 164 16.21 -20.11 31.71
C GLY A 164 17.50 -19.55 31.11
N LYS A 165 17.82 -19.99 29.89
CA LYS A 165 18.94 -19.46 29.09
C LYS A 165 18.87 -17.94 28.85
N PHE A 166 17.66 -17.37 28.84
CA PHE A 166 17.40 -15.95 28.65
C PHE A 166 16.51 -15.45 29.79
N VAL A 167 16.74 -14.22 30.24
CA VAL A 167 15.86 -13.55 31.21
C VAL A 167 14.54 -13.23 30.52
N LYS A 168 13.42 -13.55 31.19
CA LYS A 168 12.08 -13.31 30.66
C LYS A 168 11.37 -12.25 31.49
N TYR A 169 10.64 -11.38 30.81
CA TYR A 169 9.91 -10.25 31.39
C TYR A 169 8.43 -10.32 31.01
N LYS A 170 7.56 -10.04 31.99
CA LYS A 170 6.11 -9.97 31.80
C LYS A 170 5.50 -8.86 32.66
N LEU A 171 4.71 -7.99 32.04
CA LEU A 171 3.88 -6.99 32.69
C LEU A 171 2.59 -7.66 33.16
N LEU A 172 2.27 -7.54 34.44
CA LEU A 172 1.11 -8.17 35.07
C LEU A 172 -0.13 -7.27 35.01
N ASP A 173 0.06 -5.96 34.86
CA ASP A 173 -0.97 -4.93 34.70
C ASP A 173 -1.46 -4.76 33.25
N GLN A 174 -0.90 -5.53 32.31
CA GLN A 174 -1.21 -5.46 30.89
C GLN A 174 -1.62 -6.85 30.35
N PRO A 175 -2.41 -6.93 29.26
CA PRO A 175 -2.83 -8.21 28.67
C PRO A 175 -1.70 -8.90 27.87
N GLN A 176 -0.50 -9.00 28.45
CA GLN A 176 0.66 -9.61 27.84
C GLN A 176 0.54 -11.14 27.85
N GLN A 177 0.27 -11.72 26.68
CA GLN A 177 0.12 -13.17 26.52
C GLN A 177 1.46 -13.91 26.44
N ARG A 178 2.51 -13.28 25.92
CA ARG A 178 3.84 -13.89 25.72
C ARG A 178 4.92 -13.08 26.43
N ASN A 179 5.81 -13.77 27.14
CA ASN A 179 6.95 -13.12 27.79
C ASN A 179 7.91 -12.52 26.75
N VAL A 180 8.46 -11.35 27.08
CA VAL A 180 9.58 -10.75 26.35
C VAL A 180 10.86 -11.40 26.87
N ARG A 181 11.77 -11.77 25.99
CA ARG A 181 13.11 -12.25 26.35
C ARG A 181 14.12 -11.13 26.13
N ASP A 182 15.14 -11.09 26.97
CA ASP A 182 16.45 -10.51 26.64
C ASP A 182 16.97 -11.15 25.33
#